data_AF-A0A6V8P6Q7-F1
#
_entry.id   AF-A0A6V8P6Q7-F1
#
_cell.length_a   1.000
_cell.length_b   1.000
_cell.length_c   1.000
_cell.angle_alpha   90.00
_cell.angle_beta   90.00
_cell.angle_gamma   90.00
#
_symmetry.space_group_name_H-M   'P 1'
#
loop_
_entity.id
_entity.type
_entity.pdbx_description
1 polymer ?
#
loop_
_entity_poly.entity_id
_entity_poly.type
_entity_poly.pdbx_seq_one_letter_code
_entity_poly.pdbx_strand_id
1 'polypeptide(L)'
;ANRYFNLTHCDPFNWFIFHNEADPRLFDRTYPIIKRGNGYIIYAYSVEKYPMIGFSQGFAVRKDFVRKPEYAEDDILPVIQMIEEGKKIAYVPEAWIYHWHLHGFKSFLQKYKQRVNDNLRKEGYGYRGRVKFLSQRRKRRQYLWALYSLTVVLPVFDALKGVWHDRDYAWLWHPIATFCLAWIIVLEVIKQELFSR
;
A
#
# COMPACT_ATOMS: atom_id res chain seq x y z
N ALA A 1 5.74 -10.95 12.22
CA ALA A 1 5.92 -9.85 11.23
C ALA A 1 5.35 -10.19 9.85
N ASN A 2 5.86 -11.17 9.08
CA ASN A 2 5.34 -11.45 7.72
C ASN A 2 3.84 -11.74 7.68
N ARG A 3 3.34 -12.55 8.60
CA ARG A 3 1.90 -12.84 8.74
C ARG A 3 1.06 -11.56 8.85
N TYR A 4 1.51 -10.58 9.63
CA TYR A 4 0.86 -9.27 9.75
C TYR A 4 0.80 -8.53 8.41
N PHE A 5 1.90 -8.45 7.66
CA PHE A 5 1.92 -7.78 6.35
C PHE A 5 1.08 -8.50 5.28
N ASN A 6 0.88 -9.82 5.41
CA ASN A 6 -0.02 -10.57 4.54
C ASN A 6 -1.49 -10.35 4.92
N LEU A 7 -1.80 -10.03 6.19
CA LEU A 7 -3.16 -9.66 6.60
C LEU A 7 -3.51 -8.23 6.16
N THR A 8 -2.56 -7.29 6.28
CA THR A 8 -2.77 -5.90 5.87
C THR A 8 -2.51 -5.65 4.39
N HIS A 9 -1.93 -6.63 3.69
CA HIS A 9 -1.52 -6.60 2.27
C HIS A 9 -0.50 -5.51 1.88
N CYS A 10 -0.16 -4.62 2.81
CA CYS A 10 0.74 -3.50 2.62
C CYS A 10 1.31 -3.01 3.96
N ASP A 11 2.13 -1.96 3.90
CA ASP A 11 2.68 -1.33 5.10
C ASP A 11 1.65 -0.48 5.86
N PRO A 12 1.90 -0.17 7.16
CA PRO A 12 0.93 0.56 7.97
C PRO A 12 0.48 1.91 7.41
N PHE A 13 1.39 2.65 6.76
CA PHE A 13 1.07 3.95 6.16
C PHE A 13 0.13 3.78 4.97
N ASN A 14 0.46 2.86 4.06
CA ASN A 14 -0.42 2.55 2.94
C ASN A 14 -1.75 1.93 3.40
N TRP A 15 -1.74 1.05 4.41
CA TRP A 15 -2.97 0.50 4.98
C TRP A 15 -3.85 1.61 5.56
N PHE A 16 -3.26 2.57 6.27
CA PHE A 16 -4.00 3.69 6.82
C PHE A 16 -4.54 4.62 5.73
N ILE A 17 -3.88 4.81 4.61
CA ILE A 17 -4.37 5.71 3.55
C ILE A 17 -5.43 5.02 2.68
N PHE A 18 -5.15 3.79 2.26
CA PHE A 18 -5.93 3.06 1.27
C PHE A 18 -6.98 2.15 1.88
N HIS A 19 -6.75 1.61 3.07
CA HIS A 19 -7.71 0.78 3.80
C HIS A 19 -8.32 -0.34 2.94
N ASN A 20 -9.61 -0.28 2.61
CA ASN A 20 -10.30 -1.31 1.81
C ASN A 20 -9.69 -1.47 0.42
N GLU A 21 -9.20 -0.39 -0.18
CA GLU A 21 -8.56 -0.39 -1.49
C GLU A 21 -7.18 -1.08 -1.48
N ALA A 22 -6.64 -1.39 -0.31
CA ALA A 22 -5.44 -2.20 -0.15
C ALA A 22 -5.70 -3.66 0.20
N ASP A 23 -6.94 -4.04 0.52
CA ASP A 23 -7.29 -5.41 0.88
C ASP A 23 -8.10 -6.07 -0.25
N PRO A 24 -7.50 -7.01 -1.01
CA PRO A 24 -8.19 -7.70 -2.09
C PRO A 24 -9.43 -8.47 -1.65
N ARG A 25 -9.51 -8.87 -0.37
CA ARG A 25 -10.70 -9.54 0.22
C ARG A 25 -11.92 -8.62 0.25
N LEU A 26 -11.70 -7.31 0.21
CA LEU A 26 -12.75 -6.29 0.28
C LEU A 26 -13.10 -5.67 -1.07
N PHE A 27 -12.47 -6.11 -2.17
CA PHE A 27 -12.69 -5.51 -3.49
C PHE A 27 -14.13 -5.61 -3.97
N ASP A 28 -14.81 -6.75 -3.75
CA ASP A 28 -16.24 -6.94 -4.07
C ASP A 28 -17.16 -5.92 -3.39
N ARG A 29 -16.77 -5.38 -2.22
CA ARG A 29 -17.52 -4.34 -1.49
C ARG A 29 -17.03 -2.93 -1.82
N THR A 30 -15.85 -2.81 -2.40
CA THR A 30 -15.16 -1.54 -2.62
C THR A 30 -15.33 -1.04 -4.03
N TYR A 31 -15.45 -1.94 -4.99
CA TYR A 31 -15.50 -1.64 -6.42
C TYR A 31 -16.72 -2.26 -7.08
N PRO A 32 -17.42 -1.53 -7.97
CA PRO A 32 -18.45 -2.13 -8.79
C PRO A 32 -17.87 -3.25 -9.66
N ILE A 33 -18.63 -4.31 -9.84
CA ILE A 33 -18.22 -5.45 -10.67
C ILE A 33 -18.69 -5.20 -12.11
N ILE A 34 -17.76 -5.26 -13.06
CA ILE A 34 -18.05 -5.20 -14.50
C ILE A 34 -18.43 -6.59 -15.01
N LYS A 35 -17.67 -7.61 -14.62
CA LYS A 35 -17.86 -8.99 -15.10
C LYS A 35 -17.34 -9.99 -14.09
N ARG A 36 -18.09 -11.07 -13.89
CA ARG A 36 -17.60 -12.32 -13.29
C ARG A 36 -17.37 -13.34 -14.40
N GLY A 37 -16.17 -13.91 -14.44
CA GLY A 37 -15.82 -15.02 -15.32
C GLY A 37 -15.59 -16.30 -14.53
N ASN A 38 -15.14 -17.36 -15.20
CA ASN A 38 -14.72 -18.59 -14.53
C ASN A 38 -13.38 -18.34 -13.82
N GLY A 39 -13.39 -18.23 -12.48
CA GLY A 39 -12.20 -18.02 -11.64
C GLY A 39 -11.65 -16.59 -11.58
N TYR A 40 -12.29 -15.60 -12.22
CA TYR A 40 -11.83 -14.20 -12.17
C TYR A 40 -12.98 -13.18 -12.09
N ILE A 41 -12.64 -11.98 -11.61
CA ILE A 41 -13.55 -10.85 -11.45
C ILE A 41 -12.90 -9.62 -12.08
N ILE A 42 -13.65 -8.87 -12.89
CA ILE A 42 -13.23 -7.58 -13.42
C ILE A 42 -14.01 -6.50 -12.67
N TYR A 43 -13.28 -5.62 -11.99
CA TYR A 43 -13.84 -4.49 -11.27
C TYR A 43 -13.73 -3.18 -12.07
N ALA A 44 -14.65 -2.26 -11.80
CA ALA A 44 -14.61 -0.89 -12.31
C ALA A 44 -13.70 -0.03 -11.44
N TYR A 45 -12.40 -0.12 -11.70
CA TYR A 45 -11.42 0.77 -11.08
C TYR A 45 -11.45 2.16 -11.71
N SER A 46 -11.06 3.17 -10.93
CA SER A 46 -10.85 4.54 -11.42
C SER A 46 -9.51 5.08 -10.93
N VAL A 47 -8.97 6.08 -11.62
CA VAL A 47 -7.70 6.74 -11.26
C VAL A 47 -7.76 7.36 -9.86
N GLU A 48 -8.92 7.82 -9.41
CA GLU A 48 -9.06 8.40 -8.06
C GLU A 48 -9.20 7.33 -6.96
N LYS A 49 -9.65 6.13 -7.34
CA LYS A 49 -9.91 5.00 -6.45
C LYS A 49 -9.15 3.74 -6.87
N TYR A 50 -7.92 3.87 -7.37
CA TYR A 50 -7.15 2.70 -7.80
C TYR A 50 -6.87 1.73 -6.63
N PRO A 51 -6.78 0.41 -6.89
CA PRO A 51 -6.42 -0.57 -5.88
C PRO A 51 -4.90 -0.57 -5.64
N MET A 52 -4.46 -0.93 -4.43
CA MET A 52 -3.03 -1.10 -4.12
C MET A 52 -2.52 -2.47 -4.59
N ILE A 53 -2.55 -2.68 -5.91
CA ILE A 53 -1.96 -3.86 -6.55
C ILE A 53 -0.65 -3.41 -7.20
N GLY A 54 0.43 -4.13 -6.94
CA GLY A 54 1.73 -3.91 -7.59
C GLY A 54 2.06 -5.00 -8.60
N PHE A 55 2.82 -4.65 -9.64
CA PHE A 55 3.35 -5.62 -10.62
C PHE A 55 4.16 -6.75 -9.97
N SER A 56 4.90 -6.46 -8.89
CA SER A 56 5.67 -7.45 -8.12
C SER A 56 4.81 -8.43 -7.31
N GLN A 57 3.47 -8.30 -7.33
CA GLN A 57 2.54 -9.13 -6.56
C GLN A 57 1.83 -10.17 -7.44
N GLY A 58 2.59 -10.85 -8.31
CA GLY A 58 2.08 -11.88 -9.24
C GLY A 58 1.17 -11.33 -10.33
N PHE A 59 1.48 -10.14 -10.82
CA PHE A 59 0.74 -9.51 -11.90
C PHE A 59 1.26 -10.00 -13.25
N ALA A 60 0.36 -10.39 -14.15
CA ALA A 60 0.68 -10.70 -15.54
C ALA A 60 0.06 -9.64 -16.45
N VAL A 61 0.82 -9.22 -17.47
CA VAL A 61 0.39 -8.21 -18.45
C VAL A 61 0.40 -8.81 -19.85
N ARG A 62 -0.44 -8.27 -20.74
CA ARG A 62 -0.34 -8.61 -22.16
C ARG A 62 0.96 -8.05 -22.73
N LYS A 63 1.57 -8.77 -23.68
CA LYS A 63 2.87 -8.43 -24.29
C LYS A 63 2.91 -7.03 -24.92
N ASP A 64 1.78 -6.56 -25.42
CA ASP A 64 1.62 -5.25 -26.06
C ASP A 64 1.50 -4.08 -25.06
N PHE A 65 1.33 -4.35 -23.76
CA PHE A 65 1.35 -3.30 -22.76
C PHE A 65 2.78 -2.80 -22.54
N VAL A 66 2.99 -1.51 -22.79
CA VAL A 66 4.28 -0.84 -22.57
C VAL A 66 4.14 0.15 -21.43
N ARG A 67 4.93 -0.06 -20.37
CA ARG A 67 5.00 0.84 -19.22
C ARG A 67 5.65 2.16 -19.64
N LYS A 68 5.07 3.29 -19.21
CA LYS A 68 5.69 4.60 -19.35
C LYS A 68 7.07 4.62 -18.66
N PRO A 69 8.14 5.12 -19.30
CA PRO A 69 9.49 5.11 -18.72
C PRO A 69 9.57 5.75 -17.34
N GLU A 70 8.84 6.84 -17.12
CA GLU A 70 8.78 7.55 -15.83
C GLU A 70 8.12 6.73 -14.72
N TYR A 71 7.40 5.65 -15.06
CA TYR A 71 6.78 4.77 -14.07
C TYR A 71 7.67 3.59 -13.73
N ALA A 72 8.83 3.38 -14.37
CA ALA A 72 9.68 2.18 -14.30
C ALA A 72 10.07 1.76 -12.87
N GLU A 73 10.17 2.68 -11.93
CA GLU A 73 10.61 2.41 -10.55
C GLU A 73 9.46 2.19 -9.53
N ASP A 74 8.17 2.30 -9.92
CA ASP A 74 7.03 2.10 -9.00
C ASP A 74 6.03 1.07 -9.53
N ASP A 75 5.77 0.01 -8.78
CA ASP A 75 4.94 -1.12 -9.22
C ASP A 75 3.44 -0.84 -9.34
N ILE A 76 2.95 0.29 -8.82
CA ILE A 76 1.53 0.67 -8.79
C ILE A 76 1.20 1.69 -9.87
N LEU A 77 2.14 2.59 -10.21
CA LEU A 77 1.95 3.55 -11.31
C LEU A 77 1.55 2.90 -12.66
N PRO A 78 2.08 1.73 -13.06
CA PRO A 78 1.64 1.01 -14.25
C PRO A 78 0.20 0.49 -14.16
N VAL A 79 -0.27 0.15 -12.96
CA VAL A 79 -1.68 -0.22 -12.73
C VAL A 79 -2.57 1.00 -12.92
N ILE A 80 -2.14 2.17 -12.44
CA ILE A 80 -2.84 3.43 -12.68
C ILE A 80 -2.85 3.76 -14.19
N GLN A 81 -1.72 3.60 -14.88
CA GLN A 81 -1.63 3.77 -16.33
C GLN A 81 -2.64 2.89 -17.08
N MET A 82 -2.75 1.60 -16.71
CA MET A 82 -3.75 0.71 -17.31
C MET A 82 -5.18 1.21 -17.11
N ILE A 83 -5.49 1.74 -15.93
CA ILE A 83 -6.81 2.29 -15.62
C ILE A 83 -7.08 3.55 -16.46
N GLU A 84 -6.09 4.45 -16.59
CA GLU A 84 -6.16 5.64 -17.46
C GLU A 84 -6.43 5.28 -18.92
N GLU A 85 -5.79 4.22 -19.42
CA GLU A 85 -5.94 3.70 -20.78
C GLU A 85 -7.24 2.88 -20.99
N GLY A 86 -8.11 2.79 -19.98
CA GLY A 86 -9.36 2.02 -20.05
C GLY A 86 -9.16 0.50 -20.16
N LYS A 87 -7.98 -0.01 -19.80
CA LYS A 87 -7.70 -1.45 -19.78
C LYS A 87 -8.47 -2.11 -18.65
N LYS A 88 -8.90 -3.35 -18.89
CA LYS A 88 -9.58 -4.18 -17.89
C LYS A 88 -8.56 -5.03 -17.14
N ILE A 89 -8.64 -5.00 -15.81
CA ILE A 89 -7.79 -5.80 -14.93
C ILE A 89 -8.65 -6.96 -14.38
N ALA A 90 -8.23 -8.19 -14.67
CA ALA A 90 -8.88 -9.39 -14.13
C ALA A 90 -8.19 -9.79 -12.82
N TYR A 91 -8.94 -9.74 -11.72
CA TYR A 91 -8.51 -10.23 -10.42
C TYR A 91 -8.89 -11.70 -10.27
N VAL A 92 -7.96 -12.54 -9.82
CA VAL A 92 -8.14 -13.99 -9.62
C VAL A 92 -8.08 -14.26 -8.11
N PRO A 93 -9.23 -14.36 -7.41
CA PRO A 93 -9.25 -14.49 -5.95
C PRO A 93 -8.53 -15.72 -5.41
N GLU A 94 -8.45 -16.79 -6.21
CA GLU A 94 -7.83 -18.06 -5.81
C GLU A 94 -6.30 -18.05 -6.00
N ALA A 95 -5.75 -17.08 -6.75
CA ALA A 95 -4.31 -16.93 -6.97
C ALA A 95 -3.64 -16.24 -5.77
N TRP A 96 -3.80 -16.83 -4.58
CA TRP A 96 -3.21 -16.32 -3.35
C TRP A 96 -1.69 -16.35 -3.41
N ILE A 97 -1.06 -15.23 -3.03
CA ILE A 97 0.39 -15.10 -2.96
C ILE A 97 0.76 -14.76 -1.53
N TYR A 98 1.55 -15.64 -0.91
CA TYR A 98 2.18 -15.32 0.35
C TYR A 98 3.43 -14.49 0.08
N HIS A 99 3.41 -13.23 0.49
CA HIS A 99 4.55 -12.34 0.28
C HIS A 99 5.50 -12.40 1.47
N TRP A 100 6.73 -12.86 1.22
CA TRP A 100 7.80 -12.82 2.21
C TRP A 100 8.34 -11.39 2.35
N HIS A 101 7.73 -10.61 3.25
CA HIS A 101 7.99 -9.18 3.30
C HIS A 101 9.30 -8.81 4.03
N LEU A 102 9.69 -9.57 5.06
CA LEU A 102 10.74 -9.27 6.03
C LEU A 102 11.44 -10.53 6.55
N HIS A 103 12.71 -10.42 6.94
CA HIS A 103 13.46 -11.47 7.64
C HIS A 103 13.52 -11.26 9.17
N GLY A 104 13.02 -10.12 9.66
CA GLY A 104 13.04 -9.76 11.08
C GLY A 104 12.93 -8.25 11.29
N PHE A 105 13.01 -7.81 12.55
CA PHE A 105 12.83 -6.39 12.89
C PHE A 105 13.90 -5.48 12.27
N LYS A 106 15.17 -5.90 12.25
CA LYS A 106 16.25 -5.14 11.57
C LYS A 106 15.97 -4.93 10.08
N SER A 107 15.46 -5.96 9.40
CA SER A 107 15.08 -5.84 7.98
C SER A 107 13.92 -4.88 7.76
N PHE A 108 12.99 -4.77 8.73
CA PHE A 108 11.93 -3.76 8.71
C PHE A 108 12.54 -2.35 8.76
N LEU A 109 13.39 -2.08 9.76
CA LEU A 109 14.02 -0.77 9.91
C LEU A 109 14.79 -0.36 8.65
N GLN A 110 15.62 -1.26 8.11
CA GLN A 110 16.40 -1.01 6.90
C GLN A 110 15.51 -0.75 5.67
N LYS A 111 14.50 -1.61 5.44
CA LYS A 111 13.59 -1.49 4.29
C LYS A 111 12.83 -0.17 4.31
N TYR A 112 12.26 0.21 5.46
CA TYR A 112 11.47 1.44 5.54
C TYR A 112 12.33 2.69 5.61
N LYS A 113 13.51 2.64 6.23
CA LYS A 113 14.49 3.72 6.13
C LYS A 113 14.88 4.00 4.67
N GLN A 114 15.17 2.96 3.89
CA GLN A 114 15.48 3.12 2.47
C GLN A 114 14.29 3.72 1.72
N ARG A 115 13.08 3.17 1.91
CA ARG A 115 11.87 3.69 1.26
C ARG A 115 11.56 5.14 1.61
N VAL A 116 11.74 5.55 2.85
CA VAL A 116 11.55 6.95 3.26
C VAL A 116 12.58 7.84 2.58
N ASN A 117 13.87 7.46 2.61
CA ASN A 117 14.94 8.19 1.92
C ASN A 117 14.67 8.32 0.42
N ASP A 118 14.30 7.22 -0.25
CA ASP A 118 13.97 7.23 -1.67
C ASP A 118 12.79 8.17 -1.95
N ASN A 119 11.74 8.14 -1.13
CA ASN A 119 10.60 9.05 -1.27
C ASN A 119 10.99 10.52 -1.05
N LEU A 120 11.96 10.82 -0.18
CA LEU A 120 12.37 12.20 0.09
C LEU A 120 13.35 12.75 -0.93
N ARG A 121 14.15 11.88 -1.58
CA ARG A 121 15.23 12.28 -2.50
C ARG A 121 14.91 12.11 -3.97
N LYS A 122 14.16 11.08 -4.35
CA LYS A 122 13.83 10.78 -5.75
C LYS A 122 12.49 11.43 -6.10
N GLU A 123 12.49 12.33 -7.08
CA GLU A 123 11.24 12.83 -7.64
C GLU A 123 10.53 11.72 -8.42
N GLY A 124 9.19 11.69 -8.35
CA GLY A 124 8.39 10.71 -9.08
C GLY A 124 8.44 9.27 -8.55
N TYR A 125 9.29 8.94 -7.58
CA TYR A 125 9.38 7.60 -7.00
C TYR A 125 8.35 7.37 -5.89
N GLY A 126 7.90 6.12 -5.75
CA GLY A 126 7.15 5.66 -4.59
C GLY A 126 5.85 6.45 -4.36
N TYR A 127 5.63 6.84 -3.11
CA TYR A 127 4.45 7.60 -2.71
C TYR A 127 4.41 8.99 -3.37
N ARG A 128 5.55 9.69 -3.49
CA ARG A 128 5.59 11.02 -4.13
C ARG A 128 5.07 10.99 -5.57
N GLY A 129 5.45 9.98 -6.35
CA GLY A 129 4.94 9.79 -7.72
C GLY A 129 3.43 9.55 -7.79
N ARG A 130 2.85 8.99 -6.72
CA ARG A 130 1.44 8.63 -6.62
C ARG A 130 0.54 9.74 -6.06
N VAL A 131 1.08 10.75 -5.38
CA VAL A 131 0.30 11.82 -4.71
C VAL A 131 -0.70 12.51 -5.65
N LYS A 132 -0.31 12.73 -6.92
CA LYS A 132 -1.16 13.37 -7.93
C LYS A 132 -2.44 12.59 -8.23
N PHE A 133 -2.44 11.28 -8.04
CA PHE A 133 -3.58 10.39 -8.28
C PHE A 133 -4.44 10.13 -7.03
N LEU A 134 -4.07 10.69 -5.87
CA LEU A 134 -4.83 10.48 -4.66
C LEU A 134 -6.11 11.30 -4.66
N SER A 135 -7.24 10.63 -4.37
CA SER A 135 -8.49 11.30 -4.05
C SER A 135 -8.34 12.21 -2.82
N GLN A 136 -9.23 13.19 -2.69
CA GLN A 136 -9.23 14.13 -1.57
C GLN A 136 -9.34 13.41 -0.21
N ARG A 137 -10.08 12.29 -0.16
CA ARG A 137 -10.15 11.44 1.04
C ARG A 137 -8.78 10.90 1.43
N ARG A 138 -8.02 10.34 0.47
CA ARG A 138 -6.67 9.78 0.71
C ARG A 138 -5.68 10.87 1.11
N LYS A 139 -5.74 12.05 0.48
CA LYS A 139 -4.94 13.23 0.86
C LYS A 139 -5.22 13.65 2.30
N ARG A 140 -6.49 13.74 2.72
CA ARG A 140 -6.83 14.02 4.13
C ARG A 140 -6.27 12.97 5.08
N ARG A 141 -6.38 11.68 4.74
CA ARG A 141 -5.80 10.60 5.54
C ARG A 141 -4.27 10.73 5.63
N GLN A 142 -3.59 11.10 4.56
CA GLN A 142 -2.14 11.37 4.62
C GLN A 142 -1.80 12.42 5.69
N TYR A 143 -2.52 13.56 5.75
CA TYR A 143 -2.27 14.57 6.79
C TYR A 143 -2.56 14.06 8.20
N LEU A 144 -3.59 13.21 8.35
CA LEU A 144 -3.96 12.60 9.62
C LEU A 144 -3.02 11.46 10.03
N TRP A 145 -2.10 11.00 9.17
CA TRP A 145 -1.18 9.92 9.49
C TRP A 145 -0.32 10.23 10.72
N ALA A 146 0.21 11.44 10.84
CA ALA A 146 1.04 11.82 11.99
C ALA A 146 0.26 11.69 13.30
N LEU A 147 -0.96 12.22 13.33
CA LEU A 147 -1.85 12.11 14.49
C LEU A 147 -2.19 10.63 14.78
N TYR A 148 -2.53 9.87 13.75
CA TYR A 148 -2.84 8.45 13.90
C TYR A 148 -1.67 7.66 14.48
N SER A 149 -0.49 7.81 13.87
CA SER A 149 0.65 6.94 14.09
C SER A 149 1.47 7.26 15.33
N LEU A 150 1.40 8.50 15.82
CA LEU A 150 2.01 8.92 17.07
C LEU A 150 1.12 8.63 18.29
N THR A 151 -0.16 8.34 18.08
CA THR A 151 -1.04 7.85 19.15
C THR A 151 -0.90 6.34 19.31
N VAL A 152 -0.99 5.87 20.55
CA VAL A 152 -1.10 4.42 20.82
C VAL A 152 -2.55 3.95 20.66
N VAL A 153 -3.52 4.83 20.98
CA VAL A 153 -4.94 4.46 21.08
C VAL A 153 -5.53 4.03 19.74
N LEU A 154 -5.35 4.81 18.66
CA LEU A 154 -5.99 4.53 17.37
C LEU A 154 -5.44 3.25 16.70
N PRO A 155 -4.11 3.04 16.62
CA PRO A 155 -3.56 1.80 16.07
C PRO A 155 -3.91 0.57 16.91
N VAL A 156 -3.99 0.68 18.25
CA VAL A 156 -4.44 -0.42 19.12
C VAL A 156 -5.89 -0.78 18.85
N PHE A 157 -6.77 0.21 18.70
CA PHE A 157 -8.17 -0.04 18.36
C PHE A 157 -8.32 -0.77 17.00
N ASP A 158 -7.57 -0.34 15.98
CA ASP A 158 -7.57 -1.01 14.68
C ASP A 158 -6.97 -2.43 14.77
N ALA A 159 -5.93 -2.63 15.58
CA ALA A 159 -5.37 -3.94 15.84
C ALA A 159 -6.41 -4.88 16.46
N LEU A 160 -7.15 -4.43 17.47
CA LEU A 160 -8.19 -5.23 18.12
C LEU A 160 -9.35 -5.57 17.16
N LYS A 161 -9.77 -4.62 16.33
CA LYS A 161 -10.74 -4.89 15.25
C LYS A 161 -10.24 -5.95 14.28
N GLY A 162 -8.97 -5.84 13.89
CA GLY A 162 -8.31 -6.81 13.02
C GLY A 162 -8.27 -8.21 13.63
N VAL A 163 -7.88 -8.32 14.91
CA VAL A 163 -7.93 -9.60 15.66
C VAL A 163 -9.34 -10.17 15.68
N TRP A 164 -10.36 -9.34 15.90
CA TRP A 164 -11.75 -9.80 15.94
C TRP A 164 -12.26 -10.27 14.57
N HIS A 165 -11.95 -9.53 13.50
CA HIS A 165 -12.42 -9.83 12.14
C HIS A 165 -11.68 -11.02 11.52
N ASP A 166 -10.34 -10.99 11.56
CA ASP A 166 -9.50 -12.01 10.91
C ASP A 166 -9.17 -13.19 11.83
N ARG A 167 -9.55 -13.11 13.12
CA ARG A 167 -9.25 -14.12 14.15
C ARG A 167 -7.76 -14.43 14.27
N ASP A 168 -6.93 -13.40 14.08
CA ASP A 168 -5.48 -13.53 13.99
C ASP A 168 -4.74 -12.50 14.85
N TYR A 169 -4.03 -12.98 15.88
CA TYR A 169 -3.23 -12.15 16.78
C TYR A 169 -2.06 -11.45 16.10
N ALA A 170 -1.70 -11.81 14.86
CA ALA A 170 -0.69 -11.06 14.12
C ALA A 170 -1.07 -9.58 13.93
N TRP A 171 -2.35 -9.21 14.00
CA TRP A 171 -2.80 -7.82 14.02
C TRP A 171 -2.24 -7.00 15.20
N LEU A 172 -1.83 -7.63 16.31
CA LEU A 172 -1.18 -6.94 17.44
C LEU A 172 0.20 -6.35 17.07
N TRP A 173 0.75 -6.70 15.91
CA TRP A 173 1.93 -6.01 15.37
C TRP A 173 1.61 -4.63 14.81
N HIS A 174 0.34 -4.31 14.53
CA HIS A 174 -0.05 -3.06 13.91
C HIS A 174 0.39 -1.82 14.70
N PRO A 175 0.15 -1.70 16.03
CA PRO A 175 0.55 -0.52 16.77
C PRO A 175 2.07 -0.34 16.79
N ILE A 176 2.81 -1.45 16.95
CA ILE A 176 4.28 -1.46 16.94
C ILE A 176 4.80 -1.02 15.57
N ALA A 177 4.32 -1.62 14.49
CA ALA A 177 4.76 -1.32 13.14
C ALA A 177 4.43 0.13 12.73
N THR A 178 3.24 0.61 13.10
CA THR A 178 2.79 1.99 12.89
C THR A 178 3.71 2.99 13.62
N PHE A 179 3.94 2.77 14.91
CA PHE A 179 4.79 3.64 15.72
C PHE A 179 6.24 3.65 15.22
N CYS A 180 6.82 2.47 14.93
CA CYS A 180 8.16 2.39 14.37
C CYS A 180 8.27 3.09 13.02
N LEU A 181 7.29 2.94 12.12
CA LEU A 181 7.30 3.62 10.84
C LEU A 181 7.21 5.15 10.99
N ALA A 182 6.40 5.64 11.93
CA ALA A 182 6.33 7.07 12.24
C ALA A 182 7.68 7.62 12.68
N TRP A 183 8.37 6.94 13.60
CA TRP A 183 9.69 7.35 14.05
C TRP A 183 10.75 7.28 12.96
N ILE A 184 10.72 6.27 12.09
CA ILE A 184 11.63 6.22 10.93
C ILE A 184 11.41 7.45 10.04
N ILE A 185 10.14 7.81 9.76
CA ILE A 185 9.82 8.99 8.95
C ILE A 185 10.39 10.25 9.61
N VAL A 186 10.09 10.47 10.91
CA VAL A 186 10.56 11.65 11.65
C VAL A 186 12.08 11.74 11.64
N LEU A 187 12.79 10.66 11.97
CA LEU A 187 14.25 10.64 12.06
C LEU A 187 14.92 10.89 10.71
N GLU A 188 14.43 10.28 9.63
CA GLU A 188 15.02 10.47 8.30
C GLU A 188 14.71 11.86 7.73
N VAL A 189 13.54 12.44 8.03
CA VAL A 189 13.23 13.84 7.68
C VAL A 189 14.16 14.79 8.44
N ILE A 190 14.30 14.66 9.75
CA ILE A 190 15.21 15.50 10.56
C ILE A 190 16.65 15.37 10.05
N LYS A 191 17.10 14.15 9.79
CA LYS A 191 18.43 13.90 9.22
C LYS A 191 18.59 14.63 7.89
N GLN A 192 17.61 14.56 7.00
CA GLN A 192 17.72 15.26 5.73
C GLN A 192 17.78 16.78 5.91
N GLU A 193 16.95 17.37 6.76
CA GLU A 193 16.98 18.82 7.03
C GLU A 193 18.31 19.29 7.66
N LEU A 194 18.92 18.47 8.53
CA LEU A 194 20.18 18.81 9.18
C LEU A 194 21.42 18.65 8.28
N PHE A 195 21.42 17.66 7.38
CA PHE A 195 22.56 17.33 6.51
C PHE A 195 22.41 17.79 5.05
N SER A 196 21.28 18.42 4.70
CA SER A 196 21.09 19.08 3.39
C SER A 196 21.26 20.61 3.48
N ARG A 197 21.69 21.10 4.65
CA ARG A 197 22.30 22.43 4.86
C ARG A 197 23.82 22.26 4.87
#